data_AF-A0A8I1N7U6-F1
#
_entry.id   AF-A0A8I1N7U6-F1
#
_cell.length_a   1.000
_cell.length_b   1.000
_cell.length_c   1.000
_cell.angle_alpha   90.00
_cell.angle_beta   90.00
_cell.angle_gamma   90.00
#
_symmetry.space_group_name_H-M   'P 1'
#
loop_
_entity.id
_entity.type
_entity.pdbx_description
1 polymer ?
#
loop_
_entity_poly.entity_id
_entity_poly.type
_entity_poly.pdbx_seq_one_letter_code
_entity_poly.pdbx_strand_id
1 'polypeptide(L)'
;MAYPTYNFKKLILAGGTMFAMLAVPLAVNSVTGLDLGVISAAHAADDGGSSKKGGGHKGKAGSQKGAQGKGGEASKKIFRIPAAEEDSDRPVWAGVKGGKSGGGGKPVGAGTKKGDLFGDMVVVLRDANGVPILTSDGLVQVIAYVYDASGNLVPLKDASGNPVVIPYVDGELATTINGVPVYSAEVDLGRLSVARAPDKVLQHSLDEALAKLTTSGAVIALDAAGRLTVNGTAIDSPLENLALYDTYMKTGTLPGVTLPANFNPAALLAAAADKTGNISVDTVVYMDSILGINSGTTYYDFSSVNYDRYTTWKNATATVLVLQPDGVTYKAETVNLYDAVFNSTNWTDPTPVGGADDFATAADDYLKVIEFVHDNGVR
;
A
#
# COMPACT_ATOMS: atom_id res chain seq x y z
N MET A 1 -4.56 -27.38 15.84
CA MET A 1 -5.08 -26.39 16.81
C MET A 1 -6.32 -25.80 16.19
N ALA A 2 -7.47 -25.96 16.83
CA ALA A 2 -8.75 -25.49 16.30
C ALA A 2 -8.94 -24.02 16.68
N TYR A 3 -9.05 -23.14 15.69
CA TYR A 3 -9.37 -21.73 15.89
C TYR A 3 -10.87 -21.57 16.21
N PRO A 4 -11.26 -20.70 17.16
CA PRO A 4 -12.66 -20.42 17.43
C PRO A 4 -13.24 -19.53 16.31
N THR A 5 -14.11 -20.10 15.48
CA THR A 5 -14.94 -19.38 14.50
C THR A 5 -16.00 -18.54 15.21
N TYR A 6 -15.99 -17.22 14.97
CA TYR A 6 -17.06 -16.31 15.37
C TYR A 6 -18.13 -16.22 14.28
N ASN A 7 -19.37 -16.56 14.62
CA ASN A 7 -20.53 -16.52 13.74
C ASN A 7 -21.14 -15.10 13.74
N PHE A 8 -20.89 -14.29 12.71
CA PHE A 8 -21.69 -13.10 12.45
C PHE A 8 -23.02 -13.52 11.81
N LYS A 9 -24.13 -13.38 12.57
CA LYS A 9 -25.47 -13.63 12.04
C LYS A 9 -25.84 -12.54 11.02
N LYS A 10 -26.02 -12.92 9.75
CA LYS A 10 -26.66 -12.08 8.72
C LYS A 10 -28.08 -11.70 9.17
N LEU A 11 -28.36 -10.41 9.33
CA LEU A 11 -29.72 -9.89 9.37
C LEU A 11 -30.13 -9.57 7.92
N ILE A 12 -30.83 -10.50 7.29
CA ILE A 12 -31.49 -10.24 6.00
C ILE A 12 -32.68 -9.34 6.28
N LEU A 13 -32.56 -8.05 5.96
CA LEU A 13 -33.70 -7.12 6.00
C LEU A 13 -34.35 -7.11 4.61
N ALA A 14 -35.36 -7.96 4.44
CA ALA A 14 -36.35 -7.79 3.40
C ALA A 14 -37.31 -6.66 3.82
N GLY A 15 -37.39 -5.58 3.04
CA GLY A 15 -38.30 -4.48 3.34
C GLY A 15 -38.39 -3.46 2.22
N GLY A 16 -39.31 -3.67 1.29
CA GLY A 16 -39.83 -2.59 0.46
C GLY A 16 -40.79 -1.72 1.27
N THR A 17 -40.75 -0.40 1.07
CA THR A 17 -41.91 0.49 0.88
C THR A 17 -41.50 1.96 0.73
N MET A 18 -42.04 2.57 -0.33
CA MET A 18 -42.57 3.95 -0.42
C MET A 18 -41.61 5.14 -0.25
N PHE A 19 -41.17 5.67 -1.40
CA PHE A 19 -40.64 7.03 -1.54
C PHE A 19 -41.76 8.07 -1.42
N ALA A 20 -41.64 8.99 -0.46
CA ALA A 20 -42.32 10.28 -0.52
C ALA A 20 -41.37 11.31 -1.14
N MET A 21 -41.64 11.68 -2.40
CA MET A 21 -40.91 12.73 -3.12
C MET A 21 -41.25 14.11 -2.53
N LEU A 22 -40.21 14.87 -2.18
CA LEU A 22 -40.27 16.33 -2.12
C LEU A 22 -39.43 16.86 -3.29
N ALA A 23 -40.13 17.46 -4.26
CA ALA A 23 -39.62 17.86 -5.56
C ALA A 23 -38.88 19.20 -5.51
N VAL A 24 -37.71 19.26 -6.15
CA VAL A 24 -37.09 20.47 -6.74
C VAL A 24 -36.37 20.02 -8.03
N PRO A 25 -36.47 20.76 -9.16
CA PRO A 25 -36.49 20.15 -10.50
C PRO A 25 -35.11 19.75 -11.06
N LEU A 26 -35.10 18.58 -11.71
CA LEU A 26 -34.05 18.06 -12.58
C LEU A 26 -33.93 18.88 -13.87
N ALA A 27 -32.71 19.26 -14.22
CA ALA A 27 -32.28 19.34 -15.61
C ALA A 27 -31.61 18.01 -15.95
N VAL A 28 -32.34 17.18 -16.69
CA VAL A 28 -31.91 15.86 -17.16
C VAL A 28 -31.01 16.04 -18.38
N ASN A 29 -29.83 15.43 -18.38
CA ASN A 29 -29.26 14.86 -19.59
C ASN A 29 -28.73 13.47 -19.25
N SER A 30 -29.43 12.47 -19.77
CA SER A 30 -29.22 11.04 -19.55
C SER A 30 -28.13 10.50 -20.47
N VAL A 31 -27.09 9.90 -19.91
CA VAL A 31 -26.32 8.81 -20.54
C VAL A 31 -26.10 7.73 -19.49
N THR A 32 -26.63 6.55 -19.77
CA THR A 32 -26.56 5.33 -18.97
C THR A 32 -25.28 4.57 -19.27
N GLY A 33 -24.53 4.18 -18.25
CA GLY A 33 -23.42 3.23 -18.37
C GLY A 33 -22.66 3.15 -17.05
N LEU A 34 -22.59 1.95 -16.48
CA LEU A 34 -21.88 1.61 -15.25
C LEU A 34 -20.40 2.01 -15.37
N ASP A 35 -19.98 3.04 -14.63
CA ASP A 35 -18.58 3.49 -14.57
C ASP A 35 -18.03 3.19 -13.18
N LEU A 36 -17.13 2.20 -13.11
CA LEU A 36 -16.33 1.92 -11.92
C LEU A 36 -15.25 3.01 -11.82
N GLY A 37 -15.19 3.68 -10.67
CA GLY A 37 -14.39 4.89 -10.41
C GLY A 37 -13.01 4.91 -11.06
N VAL A 38 -12.86 5.80 -12.03
CA VAL A 38 -11.58 6.26 -12.58
C VAL A 38 -11.30 7.63 -11.97
N ILE A 39 -10.38 7.70 -11.01
CA ILE A 39 -9.84 8.98 -10.52
C ILE A 39 -8.55 9.26 -11.28
N SER A 40 -8.61 10.26 -12.16
CA SER A 40 -7.46 10.80 -12.89
C SER A 40 -6.68 11.76 -11.98
N ALA A 41 -5.38 11.53 -11.80
CA ALA A 41 -4.47 12.50 -11.21
C ALA A 41 -4.19 13.62 -12.23
N ALA A 42 -4.92 14.72 -12.12
CA ALA A 42 -4.66 15.93 -12.88
C ALA A 42 -3.35 16.59 -12.41
N HIS A 43 -2.31 16.56 -13.25
CA HIS A 43 -1.13 17.41 -13.07
C HIS A 43 -1.43 18.80 -13.65
N ALA A 44 -1.38 19.79 -12.76
CA ALA A 44 -1.48 21.20 -13.10
C ALA A 44 -0.26 21.64 -13.94
N ALA A 45 -0.56 22.31 -15.05
CA ALA A 45 0.39 23.13 -15.79
C ALA A 45 0.62 24.45 -15.03
N ASP A 46 1.88 24.89 -14.95
CA ASP A 46 2.19 26.28 -14.65
C ASP A 46 3.18 26.82 -15.68
N ASP A 47 2.80 27.95 -16.26
CA ASP A 47 3.52 28.76 -17.22
C ASP A 47 4.50 29.69 -16.49
N GLY A 48 5.70 29.90 -17.03
CA GLY A 48 6.62 30.87 -16.44
C GLY A 48 7.97 30.98 -17.15
N GLY A 49 7.95 31.48 -18.38
CA GLY A 49 9.16 31.72 -19.16
C GLY A 49 10.05 32.83 -18.62
N SER A 50 11.37 32.69 -18.83
CA SER A 50 12.20 33.80 -19.33
C SER A 50 13.49 33.31 -19.99
N SER A 51 13.49 33.43 -21.32
CA SER A 51 14.59 33.75 -22.24
C SER A 51 16.06 33.68 -21.76
N LYS A 52 16.92 32.98 -22.51
CA LYS A 52 17.78 33.58 -23.56
C LYS A 52 18.66 32.53 -24.28
N LYS A 53 18.64 32.63 -25.62
CA LYS A 53 19.71 32.44 -26.63
C LYS A 53 20.85 31.47 -26.29
N GLY A 54 21.23 30.52 -27.13
CA GLY A 54 21.03 30.37 -28.57
C GLY A 54 22.23 29.63 -29.17
N GLY A 55 22.12 29.23 -30.44
CA GLY A 55 23.25 28.81 -31.26
C GLY A 55 23.28 27.31 -31.56
N GLY A 56 22.71 26.94 -32.71
CA GLY A 56 22.93 25.63 -33.31
C GLY A 56 24.36 25.48 -33.87
N HIS A 57 24.67 24.26 -34.30
CA HIS A 57 25.41 23.82 -35.50
C HIS A 57 25.66 22.31 -35.33
N LYS A 58 24.98 21.45 -36.12
CA LYS A 58 25.54 20.71 -37.27
C LYS A 58 26.73 19.80 -36.94
N GLY A 59 26.55 18.49 -37.19
CA GLY A 59 27.59 17.68 -37.84
C GLY A 59 27.74 16.23 -37.36
N LYS A 60 27.18 15.30 -38.16
CA LYS A 60 27.74 14.01 -38.64
C LYS A 60 28.54 13.14 -37.63
N ALA A 61 28.03 11.95 -37.29
CA ALA A 61 28.20 10.68 -38.02
C ALA A 61 29.61 10.07 -37.91
N GLY A 62 29.69 8.81 -37.44
CA GLY A 62 30.85 7.95 -37.70
C GLY A 62 31.24 6.97 -36.59
N SER A 63 30.56 5.83 -36.54
CA SER A 63 31.11 4.47 -36.46
C SER A 63 32.43 4.14 -35.72
N GLN A 64 32.29 3.08 -34.89
CA GLN A 64 33.16 1.90 -34.75
C GLN A 64 34.32 1.85 -33.72
N LYS A 65 34.16 0.80 -32.88
CA LYS A 65 35.15 -0.22 -32.43
C LYS A 65 36.36 0.21 -31.61
N GLY A 66 36.58 -0.57 -30.54
CA GLY A 66 37.91 -1.07 -30.21
C GLY A 66 38.37 -0.73 -28.80
N ALA A 67 38.62 -1.78 -28.02
CA ALA A 67 39.04 -1.74 -26.64
C ALA A 67 40.50 -1.24 -26.44
N GLN A 68 40.82 -1.05 -25.15
CA GLN A 68 42.12 -1.28 -24.50
C GLN A 68 42.95 -0.03 -24.11
N GLY A 69 42.84 0.35 -22.84
CA GLY A 69 43.97 0.39 -21.90
C GLY A 69 44.92 1.60 -21.87
N LYS A 70 44.95 2.22 -20.67
CA LYS A 70 46.03 3.01 -20.02
C LYS A 70 46.25 4.48 -20.41
N GLY A 71 45.86 5.35 -19.46
CA GLY A 71 46.76 6.29 -18.79
C GLY A 71 47.14 7.58 -19.53
N GLY A 72 46.59 8.71 -19.08
CA GLY A 72 47.02 10.04 -19.49
C GLY A 72 46.48 11.13 -18.57
N GLU A 73 47.37 11.66 -17.75
CA GLU A 73 47.22 12.79 -16.82
C GLU A 73 46.48 14.00 -17.40
N ALA A 74 45.39 14.44 -16.76
CA ALA A 74 44.92 15.82 -16.86
C ALA A 74 43.99 16.21 -15.68
N SER A 75 44.46 16.07 -14.43
CA SER A 75 43.79 16.71 -13.29
C SER A 75 44.74 16.90 -12.10
N LYS A 76 45.82 17.67 -12.29
CA LYS A 76 46.74 18.14 -11.22
C LYS A 76 46.68 19.66 -11.03
N LYS A 77 45.48 20.26 -11.10
CA LYS A 77 45.26 21.69 -10.76
C LYS A 77 44.13 21.91 -9.76
N ILE A 78 44.08 21.07 -8.72
CA ILE A 78 43.35 21.40 -7.50
C ILE A 78 44.34 21.23 -6.35
N PHE A 79 44.61 22.34 -5.68
CA PHE A 79 45.41 22.39 -4.46
C PHE A 79 44.79 21.44 -3.42
N ARG A 80 45.51 20.39 -3.02
CA ARG A 80 45.14 19.51 -1.91
C ARG A 80 46.20 19.65 -0.84
N ILE A 81 45.77 20.04 0.35
CA ILE A 81 46.55 20.04 1.58
C ILE A 81 47.05 18.60 1.80
N PRO A 82 48.34 18.36 2.07
CA PRO A 82 48.81 17.02 2.39
C PRO A 82 48.13 16.57 3.68
N ALA A 83 47.54 15.36 3.66
CA ALA A 83 46.94 14.76 4.84
C ALA A 83 48.01 14.65 5.93
N ALA A 84 47.82 15.40 7.02
CA ALA A 84 48.41 15.04 8.28
C ALA A 84 47.80 13.69 8.70
N GLU A 85 48.64 12.79 9.18
CA GLU A 85 48.23 11.60 9.90
C GLU A 85 47.41 12.05 11.12
N GLU A 86 46.08 12.09 10.98
CA GLU A 86 45.19 12.37 12.11
C GLU A 86 45.08 11.11 12.96
N ASP A 87 45.90 11.12 14.01
CA ASP A 87 45.76 10.30 15.21
C ASP A 87 44.40 10.65 15.85
N SER A 88 43.39 9.88 15.47
CA SER A 88 42.00 10.12 15.83
C SER A 88 41.76 9.61 17.25
N ASP A 89 41.23 10.49 18.12
CA ASP A 89 40.74 10.23 19.50
C ASP A 89 39.61 9.18 19.54
N ARG A 90 39.87 7.97 19.06
CA ARG A 90 38.89 6.90 18.92
C ARG A 90 38.88 6.08 20.21
N PRO A 91 37.77 6.06 20.96
CA PRO A 91 37.71 5.33 22.21
C PRO A 91 37.75 3.82 21.96
N VAL A 92 38.43 3.09 22.86
CA VAL A 92 38.79 1.67 22.76
C VAL A 92 37.59 0.72 22.56
N TRP A 93 36.37 1.14 22.92
CA TRP A 93 35.16 0.34 22.74
C TRP A 93 34.71 0.25 21.27
N ALA A 94 35.13 1.20 20.43
CA ALA A 94 34.81 1.20 19.00
C ALA A 94 35.77 0.25 18.27
N GLY A 95 35.37 -1.02 18.19
CA GLY A 95 36.11 -2.11 17.57
C GLY A 95 36.69 -1.81 16.18
N VAL A 96 37.62 -2.69 15.77
CA VAL A 96 38.47 -2.53 14.59
C VAL A 96 37.66 -2.27 13.32
N LYS A 97 38.08 -1.27 12.53
CA LYS A 97 37.54 -0.96 11.20
C LYS A 97 37.65 -2.22 10.34
N GLY A 98 36.51 -2.86 10.08
CA GLY A 98 36.42 -4.04 9.21
C GLY A 98 37.13 -3.78 7.90
N GLY A 99 38.11 -4.64 7.58
CA GLY A 99 38.83 -4.61 6.32
C GLY A 99 37.87 -4.83 5.13
N LYS A 100 38.36 -4.50 3.93
CA LYS A 100 37.69 -4.71 2.64
C LYS A 100 37.25 -6.17 2.46
N SER A 101 36.08 -6.51 2.98
CA SER A 101 35.25 -7.65 2.58
C SER A 101 33.88 -7.40 3.21
N GLY A 102 32.94 -6.93 2.40
CA GLY A 102 31.64 -6.51 2.93
C GLY A 102 30.76 -5.81 1.90
N GLY A 103 30.83 -6.24 0.64
CA GLY A 103 29.60 -6.18 -0.15
C GLY A 103 28.67 -7.17 0.53
N GLY A 104 27.60 -6.67 1.16
CA GLY A 104 26.66 -7.47 1.94
C GLY A 104 26.35 -8.76 1.20
N GLY A 105 26.82 -9.87 1.77
CA GLY A 105 26.51 -11.19 1.24
C GLY A 105 25.00 -11.31 1.14
N LYS A 106 24.56 -11.99 0.08
CA LYS A 106 23.16 -12.31 -0.15
C LYS A 106 22.51 -12.79 1.16
N PRO A 107 21.42 -12.14 1.62
CA PRO A 107 20.73 -12.54 2.84
C PRO A 107 20.40 -14.03 2.81
N VAL A 108 20.54 -14.70 3.96
CA VAL A 108 20.09 -16.08 4.12
C VAL A 108 18.60 -16.11 3.80
N GLY A 109 18.20 -16.79 2.72
CA GLY A 109 16.82 -16.86 2.25
C GLY A 109 16.47 -15.97 1.04
N ALA A 110 17.36 -15.08 0.59
CA ALA A 110 17.17 -14.47 -0.73
C ALA A 110 17.32 -15.57 -1.79
N GLY A 111 16.32 -15.83 -2.60
CA GLY A 111 16.37 -16.93 -3.54
C GLY A 111 17.18 -16.62 -4.79
N THR A 112 17.65 -17.68 -5.38
CA THR A 112 18.76 -17.74 -6.34
C THR A 112 18.30 -17.68 -7.78
N LYS A 113 16.99 -17.56 -8.01
CA LYS A 113 16.38 -17.62 -9.34
C LYS A 113 15.67 -16.29 -9.65
N LYS A 114 15.72 -15.88 -10.92
CA LYS A 114 14.82 -14.86 -11.47
C LYS A 114 13.38 -15.39 -11.27
N GLY A 115 12.49 -14.62 -10.64
CA GLY A 115 11.17 -15.11 -10.22
C GLY A 115 11.14 -15.80 -8.85
N ASP A 116 12.14 -15.59 -8.00
CA ASP A 116 11.97 -15.84 -6.57
C ASP A 116 10.81 -14.99 -6.05
N LEU A 117 9.97 -15.54 -5.16
CA LEU A 117 8.66 -14.99 -4.75
C LEU A 117 8.71 -13.51 -4.29
N PHE A 118 9.90 -12.99 -4.00
CA PHE A 118 10.17 -11.66 -3.46
C PHE A 118 11.07 -10.76 -4.32
N GLY A 119 11.54 -11.24 -5.48
CA GLY A 119 12.47 -10.51 -6.34
C GLY A 119 11.77 -9.46 -7.21
N ASP A 120 10.67 -9.86 -7.84
CA ASP A 120 9.83 -9.00 -8.68
C ASP A 120 8.40 -9.07 -8.12
N MET A 121 8.03 -8.09 -7.29
CA MET A 121 6.67 -7.99 -6.74
C MET A 121 5.73 -7.54 -7.84
N VAL A 122 4.93 -8.46 -8.37
CA VAL A 122 3.99 -8.21 -9.45
C VAL A 122 2.60 -8.66 -9.07
N VAL A 123 1.59 -8.08 -9.71
CA VAL A 123 0.20 -8.49 -9.49
C VAL A 123 -0.04 -9.87 -10.10
N VAL A 124 -0.45 -10.83 -9.25
CA VAL A 124 -0.65 -12.24 -9.64
C VAL A 124 -2.09 -12.68 -9.38
N LEU A 125 -2.51 -13.71 -10.11
CA LEU A 125 -3.81 -14.33 -9.91
C LEU A 125 -3.80 -15.16 -8.61
N ARG A 126 -4.74 -14.85 -7.71
CA ARG A 126 -4.87 -15.46 -6.38
C ARG A 126 -6.27 -16.03 -6.18
N ASP A 127 -6.37 -16.98 -5.26
CA ASP A 127 -7.66 -17.41 -4.72
C ASP A 127 -8.21 -16.42 -3.68
N ALA A 128 -9.38 -16.72 -3.12
CA ALA A 128 -10.04 -15.87 -2.13
C ALA A 128 -9.22 -15.66 -0.84
N ASN A 129 -8.29 -16.56 -0.49
CA ASN A 129 -7.40 -16.39 0.67
C ASN A 129 -6.08 -15.69 0.31
N GLY A 130 -5.93 -15.22 -0.93
CA GLY A 130 -4.71 -14.58 -1.39
C GLY A 130 -3.59 -15.57 -1.78
N VAL A 131 -3.87 -16.88 -1.84
CA VAL A 131 -2.89 -17.88 -2.27
C VAL A 131 -2.73 -17.79 -3.80
N PRO A 132 -1.49 -17.70 -4.33
CA PRO A 132 -1.27 -17.70 -5.78
C PRO A 132 -1.79 -18.98 -6.44
N ILE A 133 -2.57 -18.81 -7.51
CA ILE A 133 -3.01 -19.94 -8.34
C ILE A 133 -1.88 -20.27 -9.30
N LEU A 134 -1.34 -21.49 -9.20
CA LEU A 134 -0.23 -21.95 -10.04
C LEU A 134 -0.73 -22.58 -11.34
N THR A 135 0.10 -22.49 -12.39
CA THR A 135 -0.08 -23.27 -13.62
C THR A 135 0.16 -24.76 -13.36
N SER A 136 -0.15 -25.62 -14.34
CA SER A 136 0.19 -27.05 -14.28
C SER A 136 1.67 -27.33 -14.06
N ASP A 137 2.53 -26.39 -14.46
CA ASP A 137 3.98 -26.47 -14.34
C ASP A 137 4.51 -25.89 -13.02
N GLY A 138 3.61 -25.48 -12.12
CA GLY A 138 3.95 -24.91 -10.82
C GLY A 138 4.45 -23.46 -10.87
N LEU A 139 4.16 -22.73 -11.96
CA LEU A 139 4.54 -21.32 -12.11
C LEU A 139 3.40 -20.40 -11.62
N VAL A 140 3.77 -19.26 -11.05
CA VAL A 140 2.80 -18.22 -10.66
C VAL A 140 2.14 -17.61 -11.89
N GLN A 141 0.85 -17.26 -11.81
CA GLN A 141 0.14 -16.65 -12.93
C GLN A 141 0.12 -15.13 -12.77
N VAL A 142 0.85 -14.41 -13.63
CA VAL A 142 0.91 -12.93 -13.62
C VAL A 142 -0.28 -12.36 -14.39
N ILE A 143 -0.96 -11.37 -13.82
CA ILE A 143 -2.08 -10.70 -14.48
C ILE A 143 -1.55 -9.74 -15.56
N ALA A 144 -2.16 -9.79 -16.74
CA ALA A 144 -1.83 -8.92 -17.86
C ALA A 144 -2.42 -7.52 -17.67
N TYR A 145 -1.61 -6.50 -17.92
CA TYR A 145 -2.01 -5.11 -17.95
C TYR A 145 -1.74 -4.48 -19.31
N VAL A 146 -2.55 -3.47 -19.65
CA VAL A 146 -2.44 -2.67 -20.87
C VAL A 146 -2.54 -1.18 -20.52
N TYR A 147 -1.96 -0.33 -21.35
CA TYR A 147 -2.18 1.11 -21.22
C TYR A 147 -3.52 1.50 -21.84
N ASP A 148 -4.36 2.20 -21.07
CA ASP A 148 -5.57 2.82 -21.58
C ASP A 148 -5.25 4.05 -22.47
N ALA A 149 -6.29 4.66 -23.05
CA ALA A 149 -6.14 5.83 -23.92
C ALA A 149 -5.55 7.06 -23.19
N SER A 150 -5.61 7.09 -21.87
CA SER A 150 -5.09 8.14 -21.00
C SER A 150 -3.65 7.87 -20.54
N GLY A 151 -3.09 6.72 -20.90
CA GLY A 151 -1.74 6.30 -20.49
C GLY A 151 -1.68 5.66 -19.10
N ASN A 152 -2.81 5.28 -18.52
CA ASN A 152 -2.83 4.55 -17.24
C ASN A 152 -2.74 3.05 -17.47
N LEU A 153 -2.05 2.35 -16.59
CA LEU A 153 -1.93 0.91 -16.63
C LEU A 153 -3.17 0.26 -16.01
N VAL A 154 -3.95 -0.48 -16.79
CA VAL A 154 -5.21 -1.12 -16.35
C VAL A 154 -5.19 -2.62 -16.63
N PRO A 155 -5.84 -3.46 -15.79
CA PRO A 155 -5.85 -4.90 -16.00
C PRO A 155 -6.60 -5.24 -17.28
N LEU A 156 -5.99 -6.09 -18.12
CA LEU A 156 -6.62 -6.64 -19.31
C LEU A 156 -7.72 -7.61 -18.86
N LYS A 157 -8.95 -7.35 -19.28
CA LYS A 157 -10.11 -8.17 -18.95
C LYS A 157 -10.63 -8.93 -20.17
N ASP A 158 -11.16 -10.12 -19.95
CA ASP A 158 -11.89 -10.88 -20.96
C ASP A 158 -13.31 -10.31 -21.17
N ALA A 159 -14.06 -10.90 -22.11
CA ALA A 159 -15.44 -10.49 -22.41
C ALA A 159 -16.41 -10.67 -21.23
N SER A 160 -16.03 -11.44 -20.21
CA SER A 160 -16.80 -11.67 -18.99
C SER A 160 -16.39 -10.73 -17.85
N GLY A 161 -15.36 -9.90 -18.04
CA GLY A 161 -14.83 -8.97 -17.05
C GLY A 161 -13.74 -9.56 -16.14
N ASN A 162 -13.28 -10.79 -16.37
CA ASN A 162 -12.25 -11.43 -15.56
C ASN A 162 -10.84 -11.01 -16.03
N PRO A 163 -9.85 -10.92 -15.14
CA PRO A 163 -8.48 -10.61 -15.52
C PRO A 163 -7.86 -11.72 -16.39
N VAL A 164 -7.12 -11.31 -17.42
CA VAL A 164 -6.36 -12.20 -18.30
C VAL A 164 -4.96 -12.42 -17.72
N VAL A 165 -4.44 -13.64 -17.80
CA VAL A 165 -3.08 -13.97 -17.37
C VAL A 165 -2.10 -13.93 -18.54
N ILE A 166 -0.86 -13.52 -18.26
CA ILE A 166 0.22 -13.54 -19.26
C ILE A 166 0.70 -14.99 -19.44
N PRO A 167 0.63 -15.56 -20.66
CA PRO A 167 1.11 -16.92 -20.89
C PRO A 167 2.64 -16.98 -20.86
N TYR A 168 3.17 -18.13 -20.45
CA TYR A 168 4.59 -18.44 -20.57
C TYR A 168 4.90 -18.98 -21.98
N VAL A 169 5.88 -18.39 -22.65
CA VAL A 169 6.43 -18.82 -23.95
C VAL A 169 7.92 -19.06 -23.74
N ASP A 170 8.38 -20.29 -23.99
CA ASP A 170 9.77 -20.72 -23.77
C ASP A 170 10.31 -20.44 -22.35
N GLY A 171 9.42 -20.47 -21.36
CA GLY A 171 9.76 -20.22 -19.95
C GLY A 171 9.83 -18.74 -19.55
N GLU A 172 9.53 -17.81 -20.45
CA GLU A 172 9.43 -16.39 -20.17
C GLU A 172 7.99 -15.88 -20.34
N LEU A 173 7.63 -14.79 -19.66
CA LEU A 173 6.33 -14.16 -19.81
C LEU A 173 6.20 -13.55 -21.21
N ALA A 174 5.11 -13.85 -21.91
CA ALA A 174 4.83 -13.27 -23.21
C ALA A 174 4.68 -11.76 -23.12
N THR A 175 5.20 -11.04 -24.11
CA THR A 175 5.09 -9.57 -24.21
C THR A 175 3.87 -9.12 -25.00
N THR A 176 3.16 -10.05 -25.65
CA THR A 176 1.95 -9.77 -26.43
C THR A 176 0.92 -10.87 -26.28
N ILE A 177 -0.37 -10.49 -26.21
CA ILE A 177 -1.52 -11.41 -26.26
C ILE A 177 -2.39 -10.97 -27.44
N ASN A 178 -2.64 -11.87 -28.41
CA ASN A 178 -3.43 -11.57 -29.62
C ASN A 178 -2.97 -10.31 -30.39
N GLY A 179 -1.66 -10.05 -30.41
CA GLY A 179 -1.07 -8.87 -31.07
C GLY A 179 -1.15 -7.57 -30.25
N VAL A 180 -1.75 -7.60 -29.05
CA VAL A 180 -1.78 -6.48 -28.11
C VAL A 180 -0.57 -6.59 -27.17
N PRO A 181 0.28 -5.55 -27.04
CA PRO A 181 1.34 -5.51 -26.03
C PRO A 181 0.76 -5.58 -24.62
N VAL A 182 1.35 -6.43 -23.77
CA VAL A 182 0.94 -6.59 -22.37
C VAL A 182 2.13 -6.41 -21.43
N TYR A 183 1.81 -6.00 -20.21
CA TYR A 183 2.78 -5.69 -19.16
C TYR A 183 2.37 -6.36 -17.85
N SER A 184 3.33 -6.61 -16.96
CA SER A 184 3.06 -6.89 -15.56
C SER A 184 2.91 -5.56 -14.80
N ALA A 185 1.95 -5.48 -13.88
CA ALA A 185 1.92 -4.39 -12.91
C ALA A 185 2.81 -4.74 -11.70
N GLU A 186 3.63 -3.78 -11.28
CA GLU A 186 4.41 -3.87 -10.05
C GLU A 186 3.52 -3.55 -8.84
N VAL A 187 3.78 -4.22 -7.72
CA VAL A 187 3.15 -3.90 -6.45
C VAL A 187 4.05 -2.95 -5.70
N ASP A 188 3.61 -1.70 -5.57
CA ASP A 188 4.31 -0.69 -4.78
C ASP A 188 3.95 -0.82 -3.30
N LEU A 189 4.96 -0.87 -2.45
CA LEU A 189 4.81 -0.93 -0.99
C LEU A 189 4.98 0.45 -0.35
N GLY A 190 5.53 1.45 -1.04
CA GLY A 190 5.79 2.76 -0.45
C GLY A 190 6.56 2.64 0.88
N ARG A 191 6.06 3.29 1.93
CA ARG A 191 6.61 3.20 3.31
C ARG A 191 6.54 1.79 3.92
N LEU A 192 5.63 0.92 3.47
CA LEU A 192 5.56 -0.45 3.94
C LEU A 192 6.81 -1.27 3.58
N SER A 193 7.62 -0.78 2.63
CA SER A 193 8.95 -1.34 2.33
C SER A 193 9.85 -1.46 3.58
N VAL A 194 9.57 -0.66 4.62
CA VAL A 194 10.26 -0.75 5.92
C VAL A 194 10.09 -2.11 6.60
N ALA A 195 9.10 -2.92 6.21
CA ALA A 195 8.94 -4.30 6.69
C ALA A 195 10.16 -5.20 6.40
N ARG A 196 11.00 -4.82 5.43
CA ARG A 196 12.25 -5.52 5.09
C ARG A 196 13.44 -5.05 5.94
N ALA A 197 13.24 -4.11 6.84
CA ALA A 197 14.27 -3.66 7.76
C ALA A 197 14.67 -4.79 8.72
N PRO A 198 15.87 -4.76 9.31
CA PRO A 198 16.28 -5.75 10.31
C PRO A 198 15.27 -5.83 11.46
N ASP A 199 14.98 -7.03 11.95
CA ASP A 199 13.94 -7.32 12.96
C ASP A 199 13.97 -6.38 14.17
N LYS A 200 15.16 -5.95 14.60
CA LYS A 200 15.35 -5.00 15.71
C LYS A 200 14.60 -3.67 15.53
N VAL A 201 14.33 -3.25 14.29
CA VAL A 201 13.62 -2.00 13.98
C VAL A 201 12.14 -2.14 14.34
N LEU A 202 11.50 -3.23 13.89
CA LEU A 202 10.12 -3.52 14.24
C LEU A 202 9.99 -3.88 15.72
N GLN A 203 10.95 -4.61 16.30
CA GLN A 203 10.93 -4.93 17.73
C GLN A 203 10.99 -3.67 18.59
N HIS A 204 11.88 -2.72 18.29
CA HIS A 204 11.93 -1.44 19.02
C HIS A 204 10.60 -0.68 18.93
N SER A 205 10.02 -0.64 17.73
CA SER A 205 8.74 0.05 17.50
C SER A 205 7.59 -0.65 18.23
N LEU A 206 7.62 -1.98 18.32
CA LEU A 206 6.69 -2.76 19.13
C LEU A 206 6.82 -2.42 20.61
N ASP A 207 8.06 -2.38 21.13
CA ASP A 207 8.33 -2.07 22.52
C ASP A 207 7.82 -0.66 22.88
N GLU A 208 8.03 0.33 22.01
CA GLU A 208 7.51 1.70 22.17
C GLU A 208 5.97 1.74 22.15
N ALA A 209 5.35 1.03 21.20
CA ALA A 209 3.89 0.97 21.09
C ALA A 209 3.26 0.30 22.32
N LEU A 210 3.80 -0.84 22.74
CA LEU A 210 3.33 -1.57 23.92
C LEU A 210 3.58 -0.80 25.21
N ALA A 211 4.69 -0.06 25.33
CA ALA A 211 4.92 0.81 26.49
C ALA A 211 3.80 1.85 26.64
N LYS A 212 3.32 2.43 25.54
CA LYS A 212 2.17 3.36 25.57
C LYS A 212 0.86 2.63 25.90
N LEU A 213 0.60 1.50 25.24
CA LEU A 213 -0.65 0.74 25.38
C LEU A 213 -0.83 0.07 26.75
N THR A 214 0.27 -0.27 27.43
CA THR A 214 0.27 -0.99 28.71
C THR A 214 0.59 -0.11 29.92
N THR A 215 0.77 1.20 29.70
CA THR A 215 1.00 2.15 30.80
C THR A 215 -0.18 2.11 31.79
N SER A 216 0.12 2.14 33.09
CA SER A 216 -0.91 2.14 34.12
C SER A 216 -1.86 3.33 33.97
N GLY A 217 -3.16 3.06 33.90
CA GLY A 217 -4.19 4.08 33.67
C GLY A 217 -4.39 4.47 32.20
N ALA A 218 -3.73 3.80 31.24
CA ALA A 218 -3.99 4.01 29.83
C ALA A 218 -5.42 3.60 29.46
N VAL A 219 -6.15 4.53 28.84
CA VAL A 219 -7.47 4.28 28.24
C VAL A 219 -7.28 3.99 26.76
N ILE A 220 -7.51 2.73 26.39
CA ILE A 220 -7.39 2.26 25.01
C ILE A 220 -8.74 2.37 24.32
N ALA A 221 -8.79 3.10 23.22
CA ALA A 221 -9.99 3.30 22.41
C ALA A 221 -9.65 3.35 20.92
N LEU A 222 -10.67 3.47 20.07
CA LEU A 222 -10.50 3.73 18.64
C LEU A 222 -10.89 5.17 18.35
N ASP A 223 -10.16 5.84 17.45
CA ASP A 223 -10.64 7.08 16.86
C ASP A 223 -11.70 6.83 15.78
N ALA A 224 -12.25 7.91 15.22
CA ALA A 224 -13.26 7.82 14.16
C ALA A 224 -12.73 7.13 12.87
N ALA A 225 -11.41 7.08 12.69
CA ALA A 225 -10.74 6.43 11.57
C ALA A 225 -10.31 4.98 11.88
N GLY A 226 -10.69 4.44 13.05
CA GLY A 226 -10.38 3.07 13.46
C GLY A 226 -8.96 2.86 14.01
N ARG A 227 -8.16 3.92 14.19
CA ARG A 227 -6.80 3.81 14.76
C ARG A 227 -6.86 3.61 16.27
N LEU A 228 -5.93 2.83 16.81
CA LEU A 228 -5.76 2.72 18.26
C LEU A 228 -5.34 4.07 18.85
N THR A 229 -5.99 4.45 19.94
CA THR A 229 -5.69 5.64 20.71
C THR A 229 -5.33 5.27 22.15
N VAL A 230 -4.40 6.04 22.72
CA VAL A 230 -4.02 5.98 24.13
C VAL A 230 -4.38 7.32 24.75
N ASN A 231 -5.31 7.31 25.70
CA ASN A 231 -5.81 8.53 26.36
C ASN A 231 -6.30 9.60 25.37
N GLY A 232 -6.93 9.18 24.26
CA GLY A 232 -7.45 10.06 23.22
C GLY A 232 -6.45 10.44 22.12
N THR A 233 -5.18 10.09 22.26
CA THR A 233 -4.14 10.35 21.23
C THR A 233 -3.93 9.11 20.38
N ALA A 234 -4.07 9.21 19.06
CA ALA A 234 -3.83 8.11 18.13
C ALA A 234 -2.36 7.67 18.13
N ILE A 235 -2.12 6.37 17.96
CA ILE A 235 -0.81 5.84 17.59
C ILE A 235 -0.56 6.24 16.13
N ASP A 236 0.17 7.33 15.95
CA ASP A 236 0.39 7.96 14.64
C ASP A 236 1.75 7.59 14.01
N SER A 237 2.54 6.74 14.67
CA SER A 237 3.81 6.24 14.13
C SER A 237 3.56 5.05 13.20
N PRO A 238 3.98 5.13 11.92
CA PRO A 238 3.67 4.04 10.99
C PRO A 238 4.50 2.78 11.23
N LEU A 239 5.69 2.92 11.83
CA LEU A 239 6.46 1.77 12.29
C LEU A 239 5.82 1.09 13.51
N GLU A 240 5.23 1.86 14.44
CA GLU A 240 4.51 1.30 15.59
C GLU A 240 3.28 0.53 15.10
N ASN A 241 2.49 1.10 14.19
CA ASN A 241 1.33 0.42 13.61
C ASN A 241 1.72 -0.85 12.85
N LEU A 242 2.80 -0.82 12.07
CA LEU A 242 3.28 -2.00 11.36
C LEU A 242 3.75 -3.11 12.31
N ALA A 243 4.42 -2.76 13.40
CA ALA A 243 4.88 -3.73 14.38
C ALA A 243 3.71 -4.34 15.19
N LEU A 244 2.69 -3.54 15.49
CA LEU A 244 1.43 -4.02 16.07
C LEU A 244 0.68 -4.93 15.09
N TYR A 245 0.66 -4.59 13.79
CA TYR A 245 0.07 -5.41 12.75
C TYR A 245 0.73 -6.78 12.70
N ASP A 246 2.06 -6.82 12.60
CA ASP A 246 2.84 -8.07 12.57
C ASP A 246 2.54 -8.96 13.80
N THR A 247 2.56 -8.37 14.99
CA THR A 247 2.30 -9.08 16.24
C THR A 247 0.88 -9.63 16.30
N TYR A 248 -0.11 -8.83 15.92
CA TYR A 248 -1.51 -9.24 15.95
C TYR A 248 -1.79 -10.34 14.92
N MET A 249 -1.30 -10.19 13.69
CA MET A 249 -1.53 -11.18 12.64
C MET A 249 -0.86 -12.53 12.96
N LYS A 250 0.28 -12.54 13.67
CA LYS A 250 0.93 -13.78 14.12
C LYS A 250 0.27 -14.44 15.33
N THR A 251 -0.31 -13.68 16.25
CA THR A 251 -0.72 -14.20 17.57
C THR A 251 -2.22 -14.09 17.86
N GLY A 252 -2.95 -13.32 17.06
CA GLY A 252 -4.35 -12.95 17.29
C GLY A 252 -4.57 -11.98 18.46
N THR A 253 -3.50 -11.49 19.11
CA THR A 253 -3.60 -10.62 20.29
C THR A 253 -2.47 -9.59 20.31
N LEU A 254 -2.61 -8.56 21.14
CA LEU A 254 -1.51 -7.67 21.49
C LEU A 254 -1.12 -7.93 22.96
N PRO A 255 0.15 -8.24 23.26
CA PRO A 255 0.56 -8.59 24.63
C PRO A 255 0.21 -7.52 25.65
N GLY A 256 -0.60 -7.90 26.66
CA GLY A 256 -0.98 -7.00 27.77
C GLY A 256 -2.00 -5.93 27.42
N VAL A 257 -2.57 -5.95 26.20
CA VAL A 257 -3.51 -4.93 25.74
C VAL A 257 -4.91 -5.55 25.57
N THR A 258 -5.90 -4.98 26.26
CA THR A 258 -7.30 -5.28 25.99
C THR A 258 -7.77 -4.42 24.83
N LEU A 259 -8.03 -5.05 23.68
CA LEU A 259 -8.47 -4.36 22.47
C LEU A 259 -9.93 -3.87 22.60
N PRO A 260 -10.25 -2.66 22.10
CA PRO A 260 -11.62 -2.17 22.03
C PRO A 260 -12.53 -3.09 21.19
N ALA A 261 -13.83 -3.08 21.49
CA ALA A 261 -14.81 -3.71 20.62
C ALA A 261 -14.74 -3.11 19.21
N ASN A 262 -14.92 -3.95 18.18
CA ASN A 262 -14.82 -3.59 16.76
C ASN A 262 -13.42 -3.22 16.26
N PHE A 263 -12.36 -3.45 17.05
CA PHE A 263 -10.99 -3.33 16.55
C PHE A 263 -10.80 -4.23 15.33
N ASN A 264 -10.26 -3.66 14.25
CA ASN A 264 -9.92 -4.36 13.02
C ASN A 264 -8.42 -4.17 12.72
N PRO A 265 -7.62 -5.24 12.63
CA PRO A 265 -6.19 -5.15 12.33
C PRO A 265 -5.88 -4.51 10.97
N ALA A 266 -6.83 -4.47 10.03
CA ALA A 266 -6.68 -3.76 8.77
C ALA A 266 -6.38 -2.26 8.98
N ALA A 267 -6.88 -1.66 10.08
CA ALA A 267 -6.58 -0.27 10.44
C ALA A 267 -5.11 -0.07 10.84
N LEU A 268 -4.44 -1.09 11.39
CA LEU A 268 -3.01 -1.04 11.69
C LEU A 268 -2.18 -1.04 10.40
N LEU A 269 -2.53 -1.89 9.43
CA LEU A 269 -1.86 -1.89 8.13
C LEU A 269 -2.08 -0.56 7.40
N ALA A 270 -3.31 -0.03 7.44
CA ALA A 270 -3.65 1.27 6.88
C ALA A 270 -2.83 2.42 7.50
N ALA A 271 -2.75 2.48 8.82
CA ALA A 271 -1.96 3.50 9.51
C ALA A 271 -0.44 3.37 9.28
N ALA A 272 0.03 2.17 8.92
CA ALA A 272 1.42 1.93 8.53
C ALA A 272 1.74 2.39 7.10
N ALA A 273 0.75 2.42 6.20
CA ALA A 273 0.92 2.63 4.77
C ALA A 273 1.16 4.10 4.37
N ASP A 274 1.35 4.30 3.07
CA ASP A 274 1.39 5.63 2.44
C ASP A 274 -0.01 6.19 2.37
N LYS A 275 -0.22 7.40 2.91
CA LYS A 275 -1.56 8.03 3.00
C LYS A 275 -2.26 8.15 1.65
N THR A 276 -1.48 8.44 0.60
CA THR A 276 -1.98 8.65 -0.76
C THR A 276 -1.92 7.38 -1.62
N GLY A 277 -1.54 6.23 -1.03
CA GLY A 277 -1.38 4.97 -1.72
C GLY A 277 -2.68 4.16 -1.78
N ASN A 278 -2.59 2.95 -2.30
CA ASN A 278 -3.68 1.97 -2.29
C ASN A 278 -3.20 0.64 -1.72
N ILE A 279 -4.08 -0.02 -0.97
CA ILE A 279 -3.80 -1.35 -0.42
C ILE A 279 -4.59 -2.38 -1.22
N SER A 280 -3.87 -3.16 -2.03
CA SER A 280 -4.44 -4.27 -2.80
C SER A 280 -4.28 -5.60 -2.07
N VAL A 281 -4.96 -6.65 -2.56
CA VAL A 281 -4.73 -8.03 -2.08
C VAL A 281 -3.26 -8.42 -2.19
N ASP A 282 -2.60 -8.07 -3.30
CA ASP A 282 -1.18 -8.32 -3.45
C ASP A 282 -0.36 -7.57 -2.41
N THR A 283 -0.68 -6.30 -2.10
CA THR A 283 -0.02 -5.54 -1.03
C THR A 283 -0.10 -6.30 0.30
N VAL A 284 -1.29 -6.75 0.69
CA VAL A 284 -1.51 -7.52 1.94
C VAL A 284 -0.69 -8.81 1.93
N VAL A 285 -0.84 -9.63 0.89
CA VAL A 285 -0.21 -10.96 0.86
C VAL A 285 1.32 -10.86 0.78
N TYR A 286 1.86 -9.89 0.03
CA TYR A 286 3.30 -9.64 0.02
C TYR A 286 3.79 -9.14 1.37
N MET A 287 3.06 -8.26 2.04
CA MET A 287 3.39 -7.80 3.39
C MET A 287 3.41 -8.95 4.39
N ASP A 288 2.40 -9.81 4.39
CA ASP A 288 2.34 -10.98 5.26
C ASP A 288 3.50 -11.93 5.01
N SER A 289 3.92 -12.06 3.76
CA SER A 289 5.06 -12.90 3.40
C SER A 289 6.40 -12.28 3.79
N ILE A 290 6.57 -10.96 3.66
CA ILE A 290 7.77 -10.23 4.09
C ILE A 290 7.93 -10.27 5.61
N LEU A 291 6.83 -10.11 6.34
CA LEU A 291 6.80 -10.14 7.80
C LEU A 291 6.92 -11.56 8.37
N GLY A 292 6.81 -12.60 7.53
CA GLY A 292 6.84 -14.00 7.96
C GLY A 292 5.56 -14.46 8.65
N ILE A 293 4.44 -13.77 8.41
CA ILE A 293 3.08 -14.25 8.72
C ILE A 293 2.75 -15.42 7.79
N ASN A 294 3.02 -15.26 6.49
CA ASN A 294 3.05 -16.37 5.56
C ASN A 294 4.42 -17.06 5.64
N SER A 295 4.44 -18.39 5.51
CA SER A 295 5.65 -19.19 5.60
C SER A 295 5.65 -20.30 4.55
N GLY A 296 6.53 -20.14 3.55
CA GLY A 296 6.63 -21.06 2.41
C GLY A 296 5.32 -21.13 1.64
N THR A 297 4.64 -22.28 1.71
CA THR A 297 3.33 -22.52 1.08
C THR A 297 2.16 -22.31 2.04
N THR A 298 2.43 -21.88 3.28
CA THR A 298 1.40 -21.60 4.29
C THR A 298 1.05 -20.12 4.25
N TYR A 299 -0.21 -19.81 3.99
CA TYR A 299 -0.74 -18.45 3.96
C TYR A 299 -1.65 -18.21 5.15
N TYR A 300 -1.80 -16.94 5.54
CA TYR A 300 -2.80 -16.51 6.50
C TYR A 300 -4.21 -16.88 6.02
N ASP A 301 -5.03 -17.39 6.93
CA ASP A 301 -6.40 -17.82 6.62
C ASP A 301 -7.37 -16.64 6.75
N PHE A 302 -7.70 -16.04 5.61
CA PHE A 302 -8.65 -14.93 5.53
C PHE A 302 -10.12 -15.39 5.41
N SER A 303 -10.40 -16.70 5.41
CA SER A 303 -11.76 -17.22 5.15
C SER A 303 -12.84 -16.76 6.15
N SER A 304 -12.41 -16.27 7.31
CA SER A 304 -13.29 -15.72 8.35
C SER A 304 -13.39 -14.20 8.35
N VAL A 305 -12.60 -13.51 7.52
CA VAL A 305 -12.59 -12.06 7.40
C VAL A 305 -13.70 -11.63 6.47
N ASN A 306 -14.67 -10.90 7.00
CA ASN A 306 -15.79 -10.38 6.22
C ASN A 306 -15.90 -8.89 6.48
N TYR A 307 -15.95 -8.09 5.43
CA TYR A 307 -15.96 -6.64 5.49
C TYR A 307 -17.16 -6.08 4.74
N ASP A 308 -17.91 -5.20 5.41
CA ASP A 308 -18.97 -4.44 4.78
C ASP A 308 -18.79 -2.96 5.10
N ARG A 309 -18.40 -2.19 4.09
CA ARG A 309 -18.10 -0.76 4.22
C ARG A 309 -19.28 -0.01 4.84
N TYR A 310 -20.51 -0.28 4.40
CA TYR A 310 -21.67 0.41 4.95
C TYR A 310 -21.81 0.20 6.46
N THR A 311 -21.75 -1.03 6.96
CA THR A 311 -21.88 -1.31 8.39
C THR A 311 -20.72 -0.75 9.21
N THR A 312 -19.50 -0.73 8.66
CA THR A 312 -18.33 -0.12 9.29
C THR A 312 -18.48 1.40 9.42
N TRP A 313 -18.89 2.08 8.34
CA TRP A 313 -18.76 3.54 8.24
C TRP A 313 -20.05 4.33 8.42
N LYS A 314 -21.24 3.73 8.31
CA LYS A 314 -22.54 4.45 8.34
C LYS A 314 -22.75 5.34 9.57
N ASN A 315 -22.16 4.99 10.70
CA ASN A 315 -22.28 5.74 11.96
C ASN A 315 -20.98 6.47 12.34
N ALA A 316 -19.92 6.31 11.55
CA ALA A 316 -18.63 6.92 11.82
C ALA A 316 -18.67 8.40 11.39
N THR A 317 -18.27 9.29 12.30
CA THR A 317 -18.29 10.74 12.07
C THR A 317 -16.95 11.35 12.47
N ALA A 318 -16.53 12.38 11.75
CA ALA A 318 -15.33 13.15 12.07
C ALA A 318 -15.63 14.64 12.02
N THR A 319 -14.91 15.42 12.82
CA THR A 319 -14.98 16.90 12.73
C THR A 319 -13.88 17.38 11.80
N VAL A 320 -14.28 18.04 10.71
CA VAL A 320 -13.40 18.51 9.66
C VAL A 320 -13.62 19.99 9.34
N LEU A 321 -12.63 20.62 8.74
CA LEU A 321 -12.69 22.00 8.27
C LEU A 321 -13.34 22.05 6.88
N VAL A 322 -14.55 22.59 6.80
CA VAL A 322 -15.33 22.73 5.56
C VAL A 322 -15.23 24.17 5.04
N LEU A 323 -14.82 24.30 3.77
CA LEU A 323 -14.81 25.58 3.07
C LEU A 323 -16.23 26.13 2.95
N GLN A 324 -16.44 27.35 3.43
CA GLN A 324 -17.73 28.00 3.46
C GLN A 324 -18.08 28.58 2.07
N PRO A 325 -19.36 28.94 1.83
CA PRO A 325 -19.80 29.47 0.53
C PRO A 325 -19.12 30.77 0.09
N ASP A 326 -18.41 31.45 0.99
CA ASP A 326 -17.60 32.63 0.67
C ASP A 326 -16.29 32.28 -0.08
N GLY A 327 -15.94 31.00 -0.17
CA GLY A 327 -14.76 30.50 -0.87
C GLY A 327 -13.43 30.81 -0.18
N VAL A 328 -13.45 31.32 1.06
CA VAL A 328 -12.23 31.78 1.76
C VAL A 328 -12.18 31.29 3.22
N THR A 329 -13.31 31.12 3.90
CA THR A 329 -13.33 30.72 5.31
C THR A 329 -13.57 29.22 5.48
N TYR A 330 -12.92 28.63 6.47
CA TYR A 330 -13.13 27.23 6.86
C TYR A 330 -13.80 27.19 8.23
N LYS A 331 -14.79 26.30 8.42
CA LYS A 331 -15.40 26.04 9.73
C LYS A 331 -15.37 24.57 10.07
N ALA A 332 -15.23 24.29 11.37
CA ALA A 332 -15.33 22.94 11.89
C ALA A 332 -16.78 22.45 11.81
N GLU A 333 -17.00 21.39 11.04
CA GLU A 333 -18.29 20.74 10.88
C GLU A 333 -18.14 19.23 11.09
N THR A 334 -19.13 18.60 11.69
CA THR A 334 -19.17 17.14 11.85
C THR A 334 -19.76 16.51 10.59
N VAL A 335 -18.98 15.66 9.92
CA VAL A 335 -19.37 14.97 8.69
C VAL A 335 -19.47 13.47 8.93
N ASN A 336 -20.35 12.81 8.17
CA ASN A 336 -20.42 11.36 8.10
C ASN A 336 -19.31 10.83 7.17
N LEU A 337 -18.51 9.88 7.65
CA LEU A 337 -17.37 9.36 6.88
C LEU A 337 -17.79 8.46 5.72
N TYR A 338 -18.93 7.77 5.81
CA TYR A 338 -19.47 6.99 4.70
C TYR A 338 -19.84 7.88 3.51
N ASP A 339 -20.46 9.03 3.80
CA ASP A 339 -20.85 9.98 2.77
C ASP A 339 -19.63 10.77 2.25
N ALA A 340 -18.80 11.30 3.15
CA ALA A 340 -17.69 12.18 2.78
C ALA A 340 -16.54 11.48 2.04
N VAL A 341 -16.22 10.23 2.41
CA VAL A 341 -15.09 9.49 1.82
C VAL A 341 -15.54 8.56 0.70
N PHE A 342 -16.73 7.95 0.83
CA PHE A 342 -17.19 6.93 -0.11
C PHE A 342 -18.39 7.36 -0.95
N ASN A 343 -18.82 8.61 -0.88
CA ASN A 343 -19.98 9.13 -1.63
C ASN A 343 -21.22 8.24 -1.47
N SER A 344 -21.45 7.77 -0.24
CA SER A 344 -22.53 6.85 0.12
C SER A 344 -22.55 5.53 -0.69
N THR A 345 -21.42 5.15 -1.28
CA THR A 345 -21.30 3.98 -2.16
C THR A 345 -20.72 2.79 -1.41
N ASN A 346 -21.50 1.71 -1.32
CA ASN A 346 -21.02 0.49 -0.69
C ASN A 346 -20.02 -0.22 -1.61
N TRP A 347 -19.07 -0.92 -1.02
CA TRP A 347 -18.26 -1.86 -1.76
C TRP A 347 -19.11 -3.07 -2.15
N THR A 348 -18.89 -3.59 -3.35
CA THR A 348 -19.47 -4.87 -3.77
C THR A 348 -18.39 -5.92 -3.67
N ASP A 349 -18.56 -6.80 -2.69
CA ASP A 349 -17.68 -7.94 -2.47
C ASP A 349 -17.65 -8.85 -3.71
N PRO A 350 -16.49 -9.04 -4.35
CA PRO A 350 -16.37 -9.91 -5.52
C PRO A 350 -16.41 -11.39 -5.15
N THR A 351 -16.28 -11.75 -3.86
CA THR A 351 -16.34 -13.14 -3.39
C THR A 351 -17.54 -13.36 -2.46
N PRO A 352 -18.28 -14.48 -2.55
CA PRO A 352 -19.46 -14.70 -1.67
C PRO A 352 -19.11 -15.09 -0.22
N VAL A 353 -17.84 -15.36 0.04
CA VAL A 353 -17.28 -15.91 1.27
C VAL A 353 -16.09 -15.04 1.61
N GLY A 354 -15.98 -14.62 2.87
CA GLY A 354 -14.92 -13.74 3.34
C GLY A 354 -13.51 -14.14 2.85
N GLY A 355 -12.67 -13.15 2.59
CA GLY A 355 -11.37 -13.37 1.98
C GLY A 355 -10.33 -12.27 2.19
N ALA A 356 -9.20 -12.45 1.50
CA ALA A 356 -8.10 -11.50 1.50
C ALA A 356 -8.49 -10.19 0.80
N ASP A 357 -9.48 -10.23 -0.10
CA ASP A 357 -10.13 -9.08 -0.72
C ASP A 357 -10.95 -8.26 0.28
N ASP A 358 -11.70 -8.89 1.20
CA ASP A 358 -12.32 -8.19 2.32
C ASP A 358 -11.29 -7.48 3.19
N PHE A 359 -10.19 -8.18 3.53
CA PHE A 359 -9.14 -7.62 4.36
C PHE A 359 -8.45 -6.43 3.67
N ALA A 360 -8.07 -6.59 2.40
CA ALA A 360 -7.43 -5.56 1.61
C ALA A 360 -8.35 -4.35 1.43
N THR A 361 -9.63 -4.58 1.13
CA THR A 361 -10.60 -3.50 1.00
C THR A 361 -10.83 -2.79 2.33
N ALA A 362 -10.91 -3.51 3.44
CA ALA A 362 -10.98 -2.91 4.76
C ALA A 362 -9.77 -2.00 5.02
N ALA A 363 -8.56 -2.49 4.72
CA ALA A 363 -7.32 -1.72 4.92
C ALA A 363 -7.27 -0.48 4.03
N ASP A 364 -7.65 -0.59 2.75
CA ASP A 364 -7.69 0.53 1.81
C ASP A 364 -8.76 1.57 2.19
N ASP A 365 -9.92 1.14 2.68
CA ASP A 365 -10.96 2.04 3.17
C ASP A 365 -10.52 2.76 4.47
N TYR A 366 -9.90 2.04 5.41
CA TYR A 366 -9.28 2.67 6.59
C TYR A 366 -8.22 3.70 6.18
N LEU A 367 -7.41 3.40 5.16
CA LEU A 367 -6.37 4.30 4.66
C LEU A 367 -6.98 5.61 4.15
N LYS A 368 -8.01 5.53 3.30
CA LYS A 368 -8.72 6.70 2.76
C LYS A 368 -9.37 7.54 3.85
N VAL A 369 -9.94 6.90 4.87
CA VAL A 369 -10.52 7.63 6.00
C VAL A 369 -9.44 8.30 6.85
N ILE A 370 -8.33 7.61 7.11
CA ILE A 370 -7.19 8.17 7.84
C ILE A 370 -6.63 9.39 7.10
N GLU A 371 -6.44 9.28 5.78
CA GLU A 371 -6.03 10.40 4.91
C GLU A 371 -7.01 11.56 5.00
N PHE A 372 -8.31 11.29 4.79
CA PHE A 372 -9.35 12.31 4.83
C PHE A 372 -9.38 13.06 6.17
N VAL A 373 -9.37 12.34 7.28
CA VAL A 373 -9.38 12.92 8.64
C VAL A 373 -8.08 13.67 8.91
N HIS A 374 -6.95 13.15 8.42
CA HIS A 374 -5.66 13.80 8.60
C HIS A 374 -5.61 15.14 7.86
N ASP A 375 -6.08 15.20 6.62
CA ASP A 375 -5.95 16.38 5.76
C ASP A 375 -6.99 17.46 6.05
N ASN A 376 -8.16 17.06 6.56
CA ASN A 376 -9.27 17.98 6.84
C ASN A 376 -9.52 18.19 8.34
N GLY A 377 -8.77 17.52 9.22
CA GLY A 377 -8.99 17.60 10.67
C GLY A 377 -8.73 19.00 11.25
N VAL A 378 -9.46 19.33 12.32
CA VAL A 378 -9.21 20.53 13.12
C VAL A 378 -7.95 20.29 13.95
N ARG A 379 -6.86 21.02 13.67
CA ARG A 379 -5.57 20.90 14.38
C ARG A 379 -5.28 22.10 15.25
#